data_AF-A0A6L4Y6W7-F1
#
_entry.id   AF-A0A6L4Y6W7-F1
#
_cell.length_a   1.000
_cell.length_b   1.000
_cell.length_c   1.000
_cell.angle_alpha   90.00
_cell.angle_beta   90.00
_cell.angle_gamma   90.00
#
_symmetry.space_group_name_H-M   'P 1'
#
loop_
_entity.id
_entity.type
_entity.pdbx_description
1 polymer ?
#
loop_
_entity_poly.entity_id
_entity_poly.type
_entity_poly.pdbx_seq_one_letter_code
_entity_poly.pdbx_strand_id
1 'polypeptide(L)'
;MDWLYVLMPISGVTVFWPGLVILGVGVGIIGGFFGMGGAWMVTPGLNILGFPMAFAIGTDIAHMAGKSLISTMRHGRFGNVDYRLGFIMLVGTVVGFEIGAQMIMWLERLGKVELYVRWMYVVLLILIAWMIFSDVAKKRKKEREARAAGMEED
;
A
#
# COMPACT_ATOMS: atom_id res chain seq x y z
N MET A 1 8.98 -6.75 -31.03
CA MET A 1 8.07 -7.07 -29.89
C MET A 1 7.63 -5.77 -29.21
N ASP A 2 7.50 -4.71 -29.99
CA ASP A 2 7.54 -3.33 -29.48
C ASP A 2 6.15 -2.84 -29.05
N TRP A 3 5.10 -3.54 -29.47
CA TRP A 3 3.72 -3.31 -29.04
C TRP A 3 3.47 -3.66 -27.56
N LEU A 4 4.36 -4.44 -26.94
CA LEU A 4 4.29 -4.79 -25.52
C LEU A 4 4.80 -3.67 -24.61
N TYR A 5 5.49 -2.68 -25.19
CA TYR A 5 6.08 -1.57 -24.47
C TYR A 5 5.36 -0.27 -24.82
N VAL A 6 5.00 0.49 -23.79
CA VAL A 6 4.36 1.80 -23.94
C VAL A 6 5.28 2.84 -23.30
N LEU A 7 5.57 3.90 -24.04
CA LEU A 7 6.29 5.06 -23.51
C LEU A 7 5.36 5.84 -22.60
N MET A 8 5.77 6.03 -21.35
CA MET A 8 5.06 6.88 -20.40
C MET A 8 5.60 8.32 -20.54
N PRO A 9 4.84 9.26 -21.12
CA PRO A 9 5.36 10.60 -21.43
C PRO A 9 5.69 11.43 -20.19
N ILE A 10 5.08 11.11 -19.04
CA ILE A 10 5.26 11.85 -17.78
C ILE A 10 6.52 11.38 -17.04
N SER A 11 6.78 10.08 -16.99
CA SER A 11 7.93 9.50 -16.30
C SER A 11 9.14 9.24 -17.21
N GLY A 12 8.97 9.34 -18.53
CA GLY A 12 10.04 9.13 -19.52
C GLY A 12 10.50 7.69 -19.67
N VAL A 13 9.78 6.73 -19.08
CA VAL A 13 10.16 5.30 -19.08
C VAL A 13 9.32 4.49 -20.05
N THR A 14 9.93 3.49 -20.68
CA THR A 14 9.25 2.49 -21.50
C THR A 14 8.84 1.32 -20.62
N VAL A 15 7.55 1.03 -20.58
CA VAL A 15 6.98 0.06 -19.63
C VAL A 15 6.27 -1.07 -20.36
N PHE A 16 6.50 -2.28 -19.86
CA PHE A 16 5.80 -3.48 -20.27
C PHE A 16 4.35 -3.45 -19.74
N TRP A 17 3.40 -3.05 -20.59
CA TRP A 17 2.00 -2.85 -20.16
C TRP A 17 1.31 -4.11 -19.61
N PRO A 18 1.60 -5.35 -20.07
CA PRO A 18 1.01 -6.53 -19.45
C PRO A 18 1.50 -6.73 -18.01
N GLY A 19 2.71 -6.26 -17.69
CA GLY A 19 3.25 -6.27 -16.32
C GLY A 19 2.43 -5.39 -15.37
N LEU A 20 1.94 -4.24 -15.86
CA LEU A 20 1.02 -3.39 -15.09
C LEU A 20 -0.30 -4.09 -14.80
N VAL A 21 -0.84 -4.84 -15.76
CA VAL A 21 -2.08 -5.61 -15.59
C VAL A 21 -1.88 -6.70 -14.54
N ILE A 22 -0.80 -7.47 -14.63
CA ILE A 22 -0.47 -8.52 -13.66
C ILE A 22 -0.29 -7.93 -12.27
N LEU A 23 0.43 -6.82 -12.15
CA LEU A 23 0.62 -6.11 -10.89
C LEU A 23 -0.70 -5.62 -10.31
N GLY A 24 -1.55 -4.98 -11.13
CA GLY A 24 -2.86 -4.49 -10.70
C GLY A 24 -3.78 -5.61 -10.22
N VAL A 25 -3.86 -6.72 -10.98
CA VAL A 25 -4.66 -7.90 -10.61
C VAL A 25 -4.11 -8.55 -9.34
N GLY A 26 -2.80 -8.78 -9.27
CA GLY A 26 -2.16 -9.42 -8.11
C GLY A 26 -2.35 -8.60 -6.84
N VAL A 27 -2.09 -7.29 -6.90
CA VAL A 27 -2.30 -6.39 -5.77
C VAL A 27 -3.78 -6.26 -5.42
N GLY A 28 -4.68 -6.26 -6.40
CA GLY A 28 -6.13 -6.21 -6.17
C GLY A 28 -6.64 -7.43 -5.41
N ILE A 29 -6.20 -8.63 -5.81
CA ILE A 29 -6.56 -9.89 -5.16
C ILE A 29 -5.99 -9.92 -3.73
N ILE A 30 -4.68 -9.71 -3.58
CA ILE A 30 -4.00 -9.75 -2.28
C ILE A 30 -4.57 -8.65 -1.36
N GLY A 31 -4.63 -7.40 -1.84
CA GLY A 31 -5.17 -6.28 -1.10
C GLY A 31 -6.63 -6.47 -0.67
N GLY A 32 -7.43 -7.15 -1.50
CA GLY A 32 -8.81 -7.52 -1.18
C GLY A 32 -8.92 -8.55 -0.06
N PHE A 33 -8.10 -9.62 -0.08
CA PHE A 33 -8.08 -10.64 0.97
C PHE A 33 -7.60 -10.11 2.33
N PHE A 34 -6.54 -9.30 2.32
CA PHE A 34 -5.92 -8.79 3.54
C PHE A 34 -6.59 -7.52 4.08
N GLY A 35 -7.47 -6.87 3.31
CA GLY A 35 -8.15 -5.63 3.71
C GLY A 35 -7.22 -4.41 3.89
N MET A 36 -5.91 -4.55 3.67
CA MET A 36 -4.89 -3.51 3.90
C MET A 36 -4.72 -2.51 2.74
N GLY A 37 -5.58 -2.54 1.71
CA GLY A 37 -5.55 -1.57 0.61
C GLY A 37 -4.44 -1.76 -0.44
N GLY A 38 -3.48 -2.67 -0.23
CA GLY A 38 -2.47 -3.10 -1.21
C GLY A 38 -1.40 -2.06 -1.58
N ALA A 39 -1.48 -0.83 -1.05
CA ALA A 39 -0.57 0.27 -1.37
C ALA A 39 0.91 -0.06 -1.13
N TRP A 40 1.21 -0.83 -0.08
CA TRP A 40 2.56 -1.27 0.24
C TRP A 40 3.25 -2.11 -0.86
N MET A 41 2.48 -2.71 -1.80
CA MET A 41 3.02 -3.48 -2.94
C MET A 41 3.12 -2.66 -4.23
N VAL A 42 2.24 -1.68 -4.43
CA VAL A 42 2.13 -0.95 -5.70
C VAL A 42 3.39 -0.12 -5.94
N THR A 43 3.81 0.68 -4.95
CA THR A 43 4.99 1.53 -5.10
C THR A 43 6.27 0.75 -5.43
N PRO A 44 6.66 -0.29 -4.67
CA PRO A 44 7.85 -1.07 -5.01
C PRO A 44 7.68 -1.84 -6.32
N GLY A 45 6.48 -2.35 -6.62
CA GLY A 45 6.22 -3.05 -7.87
C GLY A 45 6.35 -2.14 -9.10
N LEU A 46 5.85 -0.89 -9.03
CA LEU A 46 6.05 0.10 -10.08
C LEU A 46 7.54 0.48 -10.21
N ASN A 47 8.28 0.58 -9.11
CA ASN A 47 9.72 0.85 -9.17
C ASN A 47 10.51 -0.31 -9.82
N ILE A 48 10.13 -1.56 -9.57
CA ILE A 48 10.71 -2.74 -10.24
C ILE A 48 10.43 -2.71 -11.75
N LEU A 49 9.26 -2.19 -12.16
CA LEU A 49 8.92 -1.98 -13.57
C LEU A 49 9.61 -0.75 -14.20
N GLY A 50 10.50 -0.08 -13.45
CA GLY A 50 11.34 1.00 -13.96
C GLY A 50 10.84 2.41 -13.64
N PHE A 51 9.71 2.58 -12.94
CA PHE A 51 9.25 3.92 -12.56
C PHE A 51 10.16 4.54 -11.49
N PRO A 52 10.56 5.82 -11.63
CA PRO A 52 11.22 6.53 -10.55
C PRO A 52 10.30 6.60 -9.32
N MET A 53 10.89 6.54 -8.12
CA MET A 53 10.11 6.42 -6.88
C MET A 53 9.09 7.55 -6.67
N ALA A 54 9.42 8.80 -7.04
CA ALA A 54 8.49 9.91 -6.92
C ALA A 54 7.19 9.68 -7.70
N PHE A 55 7.29 9.20 -8.96
CA PHE A 55 6.13 8.86 -9.79
C PHE A 55 5.40 7.62 -9.29
N ALA A 56 6.13 6.61 -8.81
CA ALA A 56 5.53 5.40 -8.26
C ALA A 56 4.67 5.70 -7.02
N ILE A 57 5.15 6.57 -6.12
CA ILE A 57 4.43 6.98 -4.91
C ILE A 57 3.18 7.79 -5.29
N GLY A 58 3.32 8.79 -6.17
CA GLY A 58 2.19 9.62 -6.60
C GLY A 58 1.09 8.80 -7.29
N THR A 59 1.48 7.84 -8.14
CA THR A 59 0.55 6.92 -8.82
C THR A 59 -0.19 6.04 -7.82
N ASP A 60 0.50 5.50 -6.81
CA ASP A 60 -0.13 4.67 -5.78
C ASP A 60 -1.12 5.47 -4.91
N ILE A 61 -0.79 6.71 -4.53
CA ILE A 61 -1.71 7.59 -3.78
C ILE A 61 -2.99 7.84 -4.58
N ALA A 62 -2.88 8.14 -5.88
CA ALA A 62 -4.03 8.34 -6.75
C ALA A 62 -4.89 7.06 -6.86
N HIS A 63 -4.24 5.90 -7.00
CA HIS A 63 -4.91 4.61 -7.01
C HIS A 63 -5.61 4.28 -5.67
N MET A 64 -5.00 4.63 -4.54
CA MET A 64 -5.58 4.42 -3.22
C MET A 64 -6.78 5.32 -2.97
N ALA A 65 -6.74 6.57 -3.44
CA ALA A 65 -7.84 7.52 -3.31
C ALA A 65 -9.14 6.98 -3.94
N GLY A 66 -9.07 6.42 -5.14
CA GLY A 66 -10.23 5.83 -5.83
C GLY A 66 -10.88 4.69 -5.03
N LYS A 67 -10.07 3.77 -4.49
CA LYS A 67 -10.56 2.66 -3.65
C LYS A 67 -11.18 3.15 -2.34
N SER A 68 -10.53 4.12 -1.69
CA SER A 68 -11.02 4.70 -0.43
C SER A 68 -12.38 5.37 -0.61
N LEU A 69 -12.56 6.14 -1.70
CA LEU A 69 -13.85 6.78 -2.00
C LEU A 69 -14.98 5.76 -2.13
N ILE A 70 -14.79 4.71 -2.93
CA ILE A 70 -15.79 3.65 -3.12
C ILE A 70 -16.07 2.92 -1.80
N SER A 71 -15.02 2.62 -1.03
CA SER A 71 -15.13 1.95 0.27
C SER A 71 -15.96 2.77 1.27
N THR A 72 -15.65 4.07 1.41
CA THR A 72 -16.37 4.99 2.28
C THR A 72 -17.81 5.17 1.84
N MET A 73 -18.09 5.30 0.54
CA MET A 73 -19.46 5.39 0.03
C MET A 73 -20.27 4.13 0.35
N ARG A 74 -19.68 2.94 0.16
CA ARG A 74 -20.34 1.67 0.42
C ARG A 74 -20.60 1.46 1.91
N HIS A 75 -19.61 1.68 2.77
CA HIS A 75 -19.78 1.55 4.22
C HIS A 75 -20.67 2.65 4.81
N GLY A 76 -20.67 3.84 4.21
CA GLY A 76 -21.52 4.95 4.63
C GLY A 76 -22.99 4.63 4.49
N ARG A 77 -23.39 3.92 3.42
CA ARG A 77 -24.78 3.46 3.25
C ARG A 77 -25.24 2.47 4.33
N PHE A 78 -24.31 1.77 4.98
CA PHE A 78 -24.61 0.83 6.07
C PHE A 78 -24.55 1.50 7.45
N GLY A 79 -24.32 2.81 7.55
CA GLY A 79 -24.20 3.51 8.85
C GLY A 79 -22.89 3.22 9.60
N ASN A 80 -21.93 2.57 8.96
CA ASN A 80 -20.66 2.14 9.58
C ASN A 80 -19.56 3.21 9.55
N VAL A 81 -19.88 4.44 9.12
CA VAL A 81 -18.89 5.52 8.96
C VAL A 81 -19.10 6.58 10.03
N ASP A 82 -18.10 6.72 10.90
CA ASP A 82 -18.00 7.86 11.80
C ASP A 82 -17.36 9.03 11.05
N TYR A 83 -18.20 9.98 10.63
CA TYR A 83 -17.77 11.17 9.90
C TYR A 83 -16.93 12.12 10.76
N ARG A 84 -17.11 12.13 12.08
CA ARG A 84 -16.33 12.99 12.98
C ARG A 84 -14.90 12.46 13.10
N LEU A 85 -14.75 11.16 13.33
CA LEU A 85 -13.45 10.50 13.32
C LEU A 85 -12.79 10.63 11.94
N GLY A 86 -13.57 10.42 10.87
CA GLY A 86 -13.09 10.56 9.49
C GLY A 86 -12.53 11.95 9.20
N PHE A 87 -13.17 13.02 9.68
CA PHE A 87 -12.67 14.38 9.49
C PHE A 87 -11.35 14.64 10.25
N ILE A 88 -11.23 14.14 11.49
CA ILE A 88 -9.98 14.24 12.26
C ILE A 88 -8.84 13.52 11.54
N MET A 89 -9.10 12.30 11.06
CA MET A 89 -8.13 11.52 10.28
C MET A 89 -7.75 12.22 8.98
N LEU A 90 -8.71 12.85 8.29
CA LEU A 90 -8.45 13.60 7.07
C LEU A 90 -7.47 14.75 7.30
N VAL A 91 -7.68 15.56 8.34
CA VAL A 91 -6.79 16.69 8.65
C VAL A 91 -5.37 16.18 8.95
N GLY A 92 -5.24 15.15 9.80
CA GLY A 92 -3.93 14.57 10.09
C GLY A 92 -3.23 13.98 8.86
N THR A 93 -4.00 13.31 7.99
CA THR A 93 -3.49 12.70 6.76
C THR A 93 -3.02 13.75 5.76
N VAL A 94 -3.79 14.82 5.56
CA VAL A 94 -3.41 15.91 4.64
C VAL A 94 -2.13 16.58 5.10
N VAL A 95 -2.01 16.92 6.39
CA VAL A 95 -0.79 17.52 6.94
C VAL A 95 0.41 16.56 6.80
N GLY A 96 0.22 15.28 7.13
CA GLY A 96 1.26 14.27 6.98
C GLY A 96 1.71 14.07 5.52
N PHE A 97 0.77 14.07 4.57
CA PHE A 97 1.05 13.95 3.14
C PHE A 97 1.80 15.16 2.62
N GLU A 98 1.42 16.37 3.01
CA GLU A 98 2.11 17.59 2.59
C GLU A 98 3.57 17.59 3.07
N ILE A 99 3.80 17.29 4.34
CA ILE A 99 5.16 17.18 4.90
C ILE A 99 5.96 16.08 4.20
N GLY A 100 5.36 14.91 3.98
CA GLY A 100 5.99 13.79 3.29
C GLY A 100 6.35 14.12 1.84
N ALA A 101 5.45 14.77 1.11
CA ALA A 101 5.65 15.21 -0.27
C ALA A 101 6.79 16.23 -0.36
N GLN A 102 6.83 17.22 0.54
CA GLN A 102 7.93 18.18 0.61
C GLN A 102 9.28 17.49 0.90
N MET A 103 9.30 16.51 1.79
CA MET A 103 10.50 15.74 2.08
C MET A 103 10.97 14.92 0.87
N ILE A 104 10.06 14.27 0.15
CA ILE A 104 10.37 13.54 -1.09
C ILE A 104 10.93 14.49 -2.15
N MET A 105 10.28 15.63 -2.40
CA MET A 105 10.75 16.63 -3.37
C MET A 105 12.13 17.19 -2.98
N TRP A 106 12.39 17.36 -1.68
CA TRP A 106 13.70 17.79 -1.19
C TRP A 106 14.78 16.73 -1.47
N LEU A 107 14.49 15.45 -1.20
CA LEU A 107 15.40 14.34 -1.51
C LEU A 107 15.61 14.13 -3.01
N GLU A 108 14.59 14.41 -3.83
CA GLU A 108 14.65 14.36 -5.29
C GLU A 108 15.62 15.39 -5.84
N ARG A 109 15.57 16.64 -5.35
CA ARG A 109 16.54 17.69 -5.71
C ARG A 109 17.99 17.32 -5.36
N LEU A 110 18.19 16.51 -4.33
CA LEU A 110 19.50 16.01 -3.92
C LEU A 110 19.95 14.77 -4.73
N GLY A 111 19.09 14.22 -5.60
CA GLY A 111 19.36 13.00 -6.36
C GLY A 111 19.43 11.72 -5.51
N LYS A 112 18.98 11.77 -4.25
CA LYS A 112 19.07 10.63 -3.32
C LYS A 112 17.73 9.97 -3.00
N VAL A 113 16.63 10.44 -3.63
CA VAL A 113 15.27 9.95 -3.37
C VAL A 113 15.18 8.44 -3.49
N GLU A 114 15.78 7.86 -4.53
CA GLU A 114 15.62 6.44 -4.82
C GLU A 114 16.24 5.56 -3.74
N LEU A 115 17.45 5.89 -3.28
CA LEU A 115 18.15 5.12 -2.25
C LEU A 115 17.38 5.17 -0.92
N TYR A 116 17.08 6.36 -0.40
CA TYR A 116 16.45 6.50 0.92
C TYR A 116 15.04 5.94 0.93
N VAL A 117 14.24 6.24 -0.09
CA VAL A 117 12.87 5.77 -0.14
C VAL A 117 12.84 4.26 -0.31
N ARG A 118 13.70 3.66 -1.16
CA ARG A 118 13.76 2.20 -1.31
C ARG A 118 14.13 1.52 0.01
N TRP A 119 15.12 2.02 0.75
CA TRP A 119 15.48 1.47 2.06
C TRP A 119 14.37 1.64 3.09
N MET A 120 13.71 2.79 3.13
CA MET A 120 12.55 3.03 3.99
C MET A 120 11.43 2.03 3.70
N TYR A 121 11.14 1.75 2.42
CA TYR A 121 10.18 0.71 2.03
C TYR A 121 10.63 -0.69 2.44
N VAL A 122 11.91 -1.05 2.29
CA VAL A 122 12.42 -2.35 2.73
C VAL A 122 12.21 -2.53 4.23
N VAL A 123 12.53 -1.50 5.03
CA VAL A 123 12.29 -1.51 6.49
C VAL A 123 10.79 -1.65 6.79
N LEU A 124 9.93 -0.89 6.11
CA LEU A 124 8.48 -0.98 6.26
C LEU A 124 7.97 -2.41 5.98
N LEU A 125 8.40 -3.03 4.88
CA LEU A 125 7.98 -4.38 4.51
C LEU A 125 8.47 -5.44 5.51
N ILE A 126 9.69 -5.31 6.03
CA ILE A 126 10.22 -6.19 7.09
C ILE A 126 9.38 -6.05 8.36
N LEU A 127 9.02 -4.82 8.74
CA LEU A 127 8.16 -4.58 9.91
C LEU A 127 6.76 -5.16 9.74
N ILE A 128 6.14 -4.98 8.56
CA ILE A 128 4.83 -5.57 8.24
C ILE A 128 4.92 -7.10 8.31
N ALA A 129 5.93 -7.69 7.67
CA ALA A 129 6.14 -9.14 7.69
C ALA A 129 6.31 -9.65 9.13
N TRP A 130 7.17 -9.00 9.91
CA TRP A 130 7.38 -9.34 11.33
C TRP A 130 6.07 -9.26 12.11
N MET A 131 5.31 -8.19 11.95
CA MET A 131 4.03 -7.99 12.65
C MET A 131 3.07 -9.14 12.35
N ILE A 132 2.90 -9.49 11.07
CA ILE A 132 2.03 -10.59 10.64
C ILE A 132 2.50 -11.92 11.24
N PHE A 133 3.79 -12.25 11.16
CA PHE A 133 4.33 -13.48 11.76
C PHE A 133 4.11 -13.52 13.28
N SER A 134 4.30 -12.39 13.95
CA SER A 134 4.09 -12.28 15.39
C SER A 134 2.63 -12.47 15.78
N ASP A 135 1.69 -11.93 14.99
CA ASP A 135 0.25 -12.07 15.22
C ASP A 135 -0.21 -13.50 14.97
N VAL A 136 0.29 -14.15 13.91
CA VAL A 136 0.03 -15.57 13.64
C VAL A 136 0.58 -16.44 14.77
N ALA A 137 1.79 -16.18 15.26
CA ALA A 137 2.39 -16.94 16.36
C ALA A 137 1.59 -16.79 17.66
N LYS A 138 1.16 -15.56 18.00
CA LYS A 138 0.31 -15.29 19.17
C LYS A 138 -1.05 -15.98 19.05
N LYS A 139 -1.69 -15.92 17.89
CA LYS A 139 -2.98 -16.57 17.64
C LYS A 139 -2.87 -18.09 17.78
N ARG A 140 -1.86 -18.72 17.18
CA ARG A 140 -1.61 -20.17 17.31
C ARG A 140 -1.32 -20.59 18.75
N LYS A 141 -0.60 -19.75 19.51
CA LYS A 141 -0.33 -20.02 20.93
C LYS A 141 -1.63 -20.00 21.75
N LYS A 142 -2.48 -18.99 21.53
CA LYS A 142 -3.79 -18.86 22.19
C LYS A 142 -4.74 -20.02 21.84
N GLU A 143 -4.75 -20.45 20.57
CA GLU A 143 -5.53 -21.63 20.13
C GLU A 143 -5.00 -22.94 20.74
N ARG A 144 -3.68 -23.11 20.87
CA ARG A 144 -3.09 -24.26 21.57
C ARG A 144 -3.42 -24.28 23.06
N GLU A 145 -3.37 -23.13 23.72
CA GLU A 145 -3.73 -22.99 25.14
C GLU A 145 -5.22 -23.27 25.38
N ALA A 146 -6.11 -22.81 24.47
CA ALA A 146 -7.54 -23.11 24.53
C ALA A 146 -7.85 -24.61 24.36
N ARG A 147 -7.17 -25.29 23.41
CA ARG A 147 -7.28 -26.74 23.22
C ARG A 147 -6.71 -27.54 24.39
N ALA A 148 -5.57 -27.12 24.94
CA ALA A 148 -4.96 -27.76 26.10
C ALA A 148 -5.79 -27.57 27.39
N ALA A 149 -6.58 -26.50 27.47
CA ALA A 149 -7.51 -26.23 28.56
C ALA A 149 -8.86 -26.96 28.43
N GLY A 150 -9.05 -27.79 27.38
CA GLY A 150 -10.26 -28.59 27.20
C GLY A 150 -11.52 -27.79 26.84
N MET A 151 -11.38 -26.56 26.35
CA MET A 151 -12.49 -25.70 25.93
C MET A 151 -12.85 -25.90 24.45
N GLU A 152 -12.92 -27.14 23.97
CA GLU A 152 -13.69 -27.47 22.77
C GLU A 152 -15.03 -28.04 23.28
N GLU A 153 -15.99 -27.14 23.55
CA GLU A 153 -17.42 -27.51 23.59
C GLU A 153 -17.96 -27.37 22.16
N ASP A 154 -18.52 -28.49 21.67
CA ASP A 154 -19.47 -28.71 20.56
C ASP A 154 -19.71 -27.60 19.51
#